data_AF-A0A368GUI3-F1
#
_entry.id   AF-A0A368GUI3-F1
#
_cell.length_a   1.000
_cell.length_b   1.000
_cell.length_c   1.000
_cell.angle_alpha   90.00
_cell.angle_beta   90.00
_cell.angle_gamma   90.00
#
_symmetry.space_group_name_H-M   'P 1'
#
loop_
_entity.id
_entity.type
_entity.pdbx_description
1 polymer ?
#
loop_
_entity_poly.entity_id
_entity_poly.type
_entity_poly.pdbx_seq_one_letter_code
_entity_poly.pdbx_strand_id
1 'polypeptide(L)'
;MTEEAEEEVVSNDSFELASLFSFSLNQRILPRCATSARIEPDSRETLVAVSASNKVILRSNESSLHIPDKIKCITTVPFGMGYDYIVVGTESQVLVYDFHQNSTVFRRDVPDGVHCFAVGKIGDLDRMILCGGNCAIWGFDETGKDVYWTVTGDAVTTMCFCDFDGDGEMELIIGSPDSELRIFKNDLMRAELLETDAVIVLQGFDRNRFGYALANGTVGMYHQDQRLWRIKSKSVITAILPYPNNDMITCVWSSGKIDVRSINENGEVVCRDSTLTGQTVIAGFTSMMNNDDELEFTVVTAEGKVHGYNNSKPKELVDKTQETLHLFGQKKHNLLIELSNFEQEEQLSESEKEKDFRIPIGTSVECKLFVSKSDRNLYLVLEASHEVCIRGVIAFAEGLFEGESYIWIPKLIEGNGDRVQIPIITEKDMANEIHIRTFLGPQES
;
A
#
# COMPACT_ATOMS: atom_id res chain seq x y z
N MET A 1 14.53 -41.50 33.98
CA MET A 1 13.38 -41.05 33.19
C MET A 1 13.13 -39.59 33.53
N THR A 2 13.89 -38.74 32.86
CA THR A 2 13.76 -37.28 32.90
C THR A 2 14.02 -36.90 31.46
N GLU A 3 12.94 -36.68 30.71
CA GLU A 3 12.97 -36.21 29.34
C GLU A 3 13.56 -34.80 29.35
N GLU A 4 14.68 -34.65 28.63
CA GLU A 4 15.21 -33.35 28.26
C GLU A 4 14.22 -32.73 27.25
N ALA A 5 13.67 -31.57 27.61
CA ALA A 5 12.91 -30.75 26.68
C ALA A 5 13.89 -30.16 25.67
N GLU A 6 13.84 -30.63 24.43
CA GLU A 6 14.46 -29.96 23.29
C GLU A 6 13.71 -28.64 23.06
N GLU A 7 14.31 -27.52 23.46
CA GLU A 7 13.92 -26.20 22.97
C GLU A 7 14.23 -26.15 21.46
N GLU A 8 13.19 -26.24 20.63
CA GLU A 8 13.29 -25.94 19.20
C GLU A 8 13.72 -24.47 19.05
N VAL A 9 15.01 -24.27 18.78
CA VAL A 9 15.56 -22.99 18.32
C VAL A 9 14.99 -22.74 16.91
N VAL A 10 13.95 -21.92 16.83
CA VAL A 10 13.43 -21.41 15.56
C VAL A 10 14.56 -20.66 14.86
N SER A 11 15.10 -21.24 13.79
CA SER A 11 16.11 -20.60 12.95
C SER A 11 15.48 -19.40 12.26
N ASN A 12 15.92 -18.19 12.62
CA ASN A 12 15.65 -16.99 11.83
C ASN A 12 16.38 -17.12 10.48
N ASP A 13 15.73 -17.75 9.51
CA ASP A 13 16.18 -17.75 8.13
C ASP A 13 16.24 -16.30 7.66
N SER A 14 17.46 -15.76 7.47
CA SER A 14 17.62 -14.50 6.76
C SER A 14 17.19 -14.73 5.31
N PHE A 15 16.54 -13.76 4.67
CA PHE A 15 16.15 -13.82 3.26
C PHE A 15 16.82 -12.65 2.52
N GLU A 16 17.37 -12.87 1.32
CA GLU A 16 18.00 -11.82 0.50
C GLU A 16 17.40 -11.75 -0.91
N LEU A 17 17.35 -10.53 -1.43
CA LEU A 17 16.94 -10.26 -2.81
C LEU A 17 18.17 -10.25 -3.72
N ALA A 18 18.25 -11.21 -4.64
CA ALA A 18 19.33 -11.27 -5.62
C ALA A 18 18.89 -10.63 -6.94
N SER A 19 19.70 -9.72 -7.46
CA SER A 19 19.51 -9.16 -8.81
C SER A 19 19.92 -10.20 -9.85
N LEU A 20 19.00 -10.59 -10.73
CA LEU A 20 19.22 -11.57 -11.80
C LEU A 20 19.65 -10.92 -13.10
N PHE A 21 18.96 -9.86 -13.51
CA PHE A 21 19.25 -9.14 -14.74
C PHE A 21 18.93 -7.66 -14.60
N SER A 22 19.61 -6.87 -15.43
CA SER A 22 19.35 -5.44 -15.56
C SER A 22 19.56 -5.03 -17.01
N PHE A 23 18.62 -4.29 -17.58
CA PHE A 23 18.77 -3.69 -18.91
C PHE A 23 18.04 -2.34 -19.01
N SER A 24 18.25 -1.61 -20.11
CA SER A 24 17.64 -0.29 -20.35
C SER A 24 16.91 -0.30 -21.68
N LEU A 25 15.67 0.21 -21.69
CA LEU A 25 14.88 0.45 -22.90
C LEU A 25 15.24 1.78 -23.57
N ASN A 26 16.04 2.63 -22.93
CA ASN A 26 16.43 3.97 -23.41
C ASN A 26 15.24 4.86 -23.80
N GLN A 27 14.06 4.61 -23.23
CA GLN A 27 12.84 5.38 -23.43
C GLN A 27 12.13 5.53 -22.10
N ARG A 28 11.47 6.68 -21.91
CA ARG A 28 10.60 6.89 -20.75
C ARG A 28 9.36 6.03 -20.88
N ILE A 29 8.98 5.37 -19.78
CA ILE A 29 7.85 4.43 -19.74
C ILE A 29 6.69 5.07 -18.99
N LEU A 30 5.46 4.80 -19.46
CA LEU A 30 4.24 5.29 -18.82
C LEU A 30 3.95 4.48 -17.54
N PRO A 31 3.49 5.12 -16.44
CA PRO A 31 3.04 4.41 -15.24
C PRO A 31 1.92 3.42 -15.55
N ARG A 32 1.88 2.29 -14.81
CA ARG A 32 0.90 1.20 -15.02
C ARG A 32 0.88 0.60 -16.43
N CYS A 33 1.91 0.86 -17.23
CA CYS A 33 2.00 0.39 -18.61
C CYS A 33 3.24 -0.49 -18.85
N ALA A 34 3.52 -1.41 -17.92
CA ALA A 34 4.55 -2.42 -18.09
C ALA A 34 4.11 -3.75 -17.45
N THR A 35 4.34 -4.85 -18.16
CA THR A 35 4.02 -6.22 -17.73
C THR A 35 4.92 -7.23 -18.46
N SER A 36 4.89 -8.50 -18.07
CA SER A 36 5.48 -9.59 -18.87
C SER A 36 4.40 -10.34 -19.65
N ALA A 37 4.80 -10.88 -20.80
CA ALA A 37 3.94 -11.68 -21.66
C ALA A 37 4.74 -12.73 -22.41
N ARG A 38 4.17 -13.91 -22.61
CA ARG A 38 4.66 -14.88 -23.57
C ARG A 38 4.08 -14.57 -24.94
N ILE A 39 4.86 -13.95 -25.82
CA ILE A 39 4.34 -13.52 -27.13
C ILE A 39 4.28 -14.67 -28.14
N GLU A 40 5.19 -15.64 -28.06
CA GLU A 40 5.20 -16.82 -28.95
C GLU A 40 5.03 -18.11 -28.13
N PRO A 41 4.34 -19.15 -28.66
CA PRO A 41 3.95 -20.36 -27.93
C PRO A 41 5.06 -21.08 -27.14
N ASP A 42 6.27 -21.10 -27.71
CA ASP A 42 7.44 -21.81 -27.18
C ASP A 42 8.57 -20.84 -26.78
N SER A 43 8.22 -19.57 -26.58
CA SER A 43 9.16 -18.52 -26.15
C SER A 43 9.08 -18.28 -24.64
N ARG A 44 10.17 -17.73 -24.10
CA ARG A 44 10.17 -17.16 -22.76
C ARG A 44 9.31 -15.92 -22.70
N GLU A 45 8.87 -15.56 -21.50
CA GLU A 45 8.23 -14.28 -21.30
C GLU A 45 9.16 -13.13 -21.69
N THR A 46 8.57 -12.11 -22.29
CA THR A 46 9.24 -10.88 -22.68
C THR A 46 8.57 -9.70 -21.99
N LEU A 47 9.34 -8.63 -21.79
CA LEU A 47 8.79 -7.38 -21.28
C LEU A 47 7.94 -6.72 -22.35
N VAL A 48 6.74 -6.32 -21.95
CA VAL A 48 5.85 -5.45 -22.70
C VAL A 48 5.75 -4.14 -21.94
N ALA A 49 6.10 -3.02 -22.58
CA ALA A 49 6.00 -1.71 -21.95
C ALA A 49 5.51 -0.64 -22.92
N VAL A 50 4.87 0.41 -22.43
CA VAL A 50 4.44 1.54 -23.27
C VAL A 50 5.32 2.75 -22.98
N SER A 51 5.93 3.31 -24.02
CA SER A 51 6.68 4.56 -23.91
C SER A 51 5.78 5.76 -23.68
N ALA A 52 6.36 6.84 -23.16
CA ALA A 52 5.73 8.16 -23.08
C ALA A 52 5.30 8.72 -24.45
N SER A 53 5.81 8.16 -25.55
CA SER A 53 5.40 8.50 -26.92
C SER A 53 4.23 7.64 -27.45
N ASN A 54 3.55 6.91 -26.56
CA ASN A 54 2.38 6.07 -26.88
C ASN A 54 2.72 4.93 -27.86
N LYS A 55 3.89 4.34 -27.68
CA LYS A 55 4.37 3.18 -28.45
C LYS A 55 4.53 1.98 -27.53
N VAL A 56 3.94 0.85 -27.91
CA VAL A 56 4.19 -0.44 -27.25
C VAL A 56 5.56 -0.95 -27.68
N ILE A 57 6.39 -1.34 -26.72
CA ILE A 57 7.76 -1.86 -26.89
C ILE A 57 7.79 -3.29 -26.37
N LEU A 58 8.44 -4.16 -27.14
CA LEU A 58 8.82 -5.50 -26.70
C LEU A 58 10.35 -5.56 -26.52
N ARG A 59 10.84 -6.28 -25.50
CA ARG A 59 12.30 -6.41 -25.27
C ARG A 59 13.04 -6.98 -26.49
N SER A 60 12.44 -7.95 -27.17
CA SER A 60 13.09 -8.72 -28.25
C SER A 60 12.96 -8.08 -29.64
N ASN A 61 12.04 -7.14 -29.85
CA ASN A 61 11.76 -6.56 -31.17
C ASN A 61 11.55 -5.04 -31.08
N GLU A 62 12.16 -4.29 -32.00
CA GLU A 62 11.89 -2.86 -32.23
C GLU A 62 10.50 -2.60 -32.86
N SER A 63 9.62 -3.61 -32.93
CA SER A 63 8.27 -3.45 -33.44
C SER A 63 7.46 -2.59 -32.49
N SER A 64 7.25 -1.33 -32.90
CA SER A 64 6.37 -0.40 -32.19
C SER A 64 4.96 -0.45 -32.75
N LEU A 65 4.01 -0.87 -31.91
CA LEU A 65 2.59 -0.68 -32.20
C LEU A 65 2.23 0.75 -31.82
N HIS A 66 1.84 1.56 -32.81
CA HIS A 66 1.34 2.90 -32.58
C HIS A 66 -0.18 2.88 -32.44
N ILE A 67 -0.65 3.28 -31.27
CA ILE A 67 -2.08 3.45 -30.98
C ILE A 67 -2.34 4.95 -31.00
N PRO A 68 -3.35 5.43 -31.74
CA PRO A 68 -3.62 6.86 -31.87
C PRO A 68 -4.10 7.48 -30.55
N ASP A 69 -4.94 6.74 -29.81
CA ASP A 69 -5.50 7.20 -28.54
C ASP A 69 -4.50 7.00 -27.40
N LYS A 70 -4.52 7.91 -26.44
CA LYS A 70 -3.64 7.88 -25.27
C LYS A 70 -3.89 6.61 -24.44
N ILE A 71 -2.83 5.83 -24.26
CA ILE A 71 -2.84 4.60 -23.47
C ILE A 71 -2.75 4.96 -21.98
N LYS A 72 -3.61 4.36 -21.16
CA LYS A 72 -3.67 4.55 -19.71
C LYS A 72 -3.09 3.37 -18.93
N CYS A 73 -3.33 2.16 -19.40
CA CYS A 73 -2.87 0.92 -18.79
C CYS A 73 -2.81 -0.21 -19.82
N ILE A 74 -2.04 -1.25 -19.50
CA ILE A 74 -1.99 -2.48 -20.28
C ILE A 74 -2.12 -3.69 -19.36
N THR A 75 -2.58 -4.82 -19.90
CA THR A 75 -2.48 -6.13 -19.26
C THR A 75 -2.28 -7.21 -20.33
N THR A 76 -2.12 -8.45 -19.91
CA THR A 76 -1.94 -9.61 -20.78
C THR A 76 -2.98 -10.68 -20.48
N VAL A 77 -3.38 -11.42 -21.51
CA VAL A 77 -4.36 -12.51 -21.39
C VAL A 77 -3.91 -13.76 -22.12
N PRO A 78 -3.96 -14.95 -21.48
CA PRO A 78 -3.57 -16.22 -22.09
C PRO A 78 -4.71 -16.80 -22.95
N PHE A 79 -5.21 -16.02 -23.90
CA PHE A 79 -6.24 -16.44 -24.87
C PHE A 79 -5.61 -17.17 -26.07
N GLY A 80 -4.32 -16.96 -26.33
CA GLY A 80 -3.60 -17.67 -27.38
C GLY A 80 -3.32 -19.12 -26.99
N MET A 81 -3.14 -19.97 -28.00
CA MET A 81 -2.75 -21.37 -27.82
C MET A 81 -1.27 -21.46 -27.42
N GLY A 82 -0.99 -21.29 -26.13
CA GLY A 82 0.36 -21.30 -25.55
C GLY A 82 1.05 -19.93 -25.52
N TYR A 83 0.36 -18.85 -25.83
CA TYR A 83 0.89 -17.47 -25.82
C TYR A 83 -0.19 -16.47 -25.43
N ASP A 84 0.22 -15.25 -25.09
CA ASP A 84 -0.62 -14.21 -24.54
C ASP A 84 -0.97 -13.13 -25.58
N TYR A 85 -2.18 -12.59 -25.48
CA TYR A 85 -2.56 -11.36 -26.15
C TYR A 85 -2.30 -10.17 -25.25
N ILE A 86 -1.99 -9.02 -25.86
CA ILE A 86 -1.81 -7.78 -25.15
C ILE A 86 -3.12 -6.99 -25.19
N VAL A 87 -3.61 -6.64 -24.00
CA VAL A 87 -4.79 -5.83 -23.81
C VAL A 87 -4.35 -4.40 -23.48
N VAL A 88 -4.88 -3.44 -24.21
CA VAL A 88 -4.56 -2.02 -24.07
C VAL A 88 -5.82 -1.25 -23.73
N GLY A 89 -5.76 -0.49 -22.63
CA GLY A 89 -6.81 0.41 -22.19
C GLY A 89 -6.46 1.86 -22.56
N THR A 90 -7.37 2.52 -23.26
CA THR A 90 -7.22 3.93 -23.66
C THR A 90 -8.19 4.82 -22.90
N GLU A 91 -8.23 6.10 -23.26
CA GLU A 91 -9.22 7.05 -22.75
C GLU A 91 -10.68 6.73 -23.14
N SER A 92 -10.91 5.86 -24.12
CA SER A 92 -12.25 5.58 -24.65
C SER A 92 -12.48 4.16 -25.15
N GLN A 93 -11.45 3.29 -25.17
CA GLN A 93 -11.52 1.98 -25.80
C GLN A 93 -10.66 0.93 -25.08
N VAL A 94 -11.06 -0.33 -25.25
CA VAL A 94 -10.22 -1.51 -25.01
C VAL A 94 -9.83 -2.12 -26.35
N LEU A 95 -8.53 -2.34 -26.54
CA LEU A 95 -7.94 -3.00 -27.70
C LEU A 95 -7.27 -4.29 -27.27
N VAL A 96 -7.63 -5.41 -27.87
CA VAL A 96 -6.91 -6.69 -27.71
C VAL A 96 -6.14 -7.00 -28.98
N TYR A 97 -4.84 -7.17 -28.84
CA TYR A 97 -3.91 -7.35 -29.94
C TYR A 97 -3.14 -8.65 -29.83
N ASP A 98 -3.16 -9.43 -30.90
CA ASP A 98 -2.32 -10.61 -31.09
C ASP A 98 -1.02 -10.17 -31.76
N PHE A 99 0.06 -10.14 -30.97
CA PHE A 99 1.39 -9.77 -31.46
C PHE A 99 2.03 -10.86 -32.31
N HIS A 100 1.70 -12.14 -32.09
CA HIS A 100 2.24 -13.25 -32.87
C HIS A 100 1.69 -13.22 -34.29
N GLN A 101 0.39 -13.01 -34.46
CA GLN A 101 -0.26 -12.91 -35.77
C GLN A 101 -0.25 -11.49 -36.34
N ASN A 102 0.25 -10.51 -35.57
CA ASN A 102 0.24 -9.09 -35.91
C ASN A 102 -1.16 -8.61 -36.33
N SER A 103 -2.17 -8.97 -35.53
CA SER A 103 -3.58 -8.71 -35.84
C SER A 103 -4.35 -8.19 -34.63
N THR A 104 -5.33 -7.34 -34.88
CA THR A 104 -6.27 -6.91 -33.83
C THR A 104 -7.34 -7.99 -33.67
N VAL A 105 -7.46 -8.55 -32.46
CA VAL A 105 -8.48 -9.55 -32.12
C VAL A 105 -9.85 -8.87 -32.07
N PHE A 106 -9.97 -7.85 -31.23
CA PHE A 106 -11.17 -7.01 -31.17
C PHE A 106 -10.88 -5.61 -30.60
N ARG A 107 -11.85 -4.72 -30.81
CA ARG A 107 -11.93 -3.40 -30.18
C ARG A 107 -13.31 -3.20 -29.60
N ARG A 108 -13.39 -2.65 -28.40
CA ARG A 108 -14.63 -2.29 -27.71
C ARG A 108 -14.55 -0.85 -27.22
N ASP A 109 -15.64 -0.13 -27.41
CA ASP A 109 -15.78 1.23 -26.90
C ASP A 109 -16.12 1.17 -25.41
N VAL A 110 -15.34 1.88 -24.60
CA VAL A 110 -15.56 2.07 -23.16
C VAL A 110 -15.56 3.58 -22.94
N PRO A 111 -16.72 4.26 -23.07
CA PRO A 111 -16.79 5.72 -23.12
C PRO A 111 -16.28 6.40 -21.84
N ASP A 112 -16.33 5.70 -20.71
CA ASP A 112 -15.84 6.17 -19.41
C ASP A 112 -14.30 6.07 -19.26
N GLY A 113 -13.63 5.54 -20.29
CA GLY A 113 -12.21 5.25 -20.31
C GLY A 113 -11.81 4.08 -19.42
N VAL A 114 -10.56 3.65 -19.56
CA VAL A 114 -10.04 2.47 -18.86
C VAL A 114 -8.89 2.86 -17.95
N HIS A 115 -9.03 2.61 -16.65
CA HIS A 115 -8.01 2.96 -15.65
C HIS A 115 -7.21 1.77 -15.15
N CYS A 116 -7.81 0.59 -15.09
CA CYS A 116 -7.16 -0.64 -14.67
C CYS A 116 -7.84 -1.87 -15.31
N PHE A 117 -7.15 -3.00 -15.24
CA PHE A 117 -7.63 -4.30 -15.69
C PHE A 117 -7.44 -5.36 -14.61
N ALA A 118 -8.29 -6.38 -14.65
CA ALA A 118 -8.09 -7.67 -14.01
C ALA A 118 -8.46 -8.77 -15.00
N VAL A 119 -7.74 -9.88 -14.92
CA VAL A 119 -7.97 -11.05 -15.77
C VAL A 119 -8.17 -12.23 -14.84
N GLY A 120 -9.29 -12.93 -15.01
CA GLY A 120 -9.60 -14.05 -14.14
C GLY A 120 -10.97 -14.64 -14.41
N LYS A 121 -11.37 -15.53 -13.50
CA LYS A 121 -12.64 -16.23 -13.51
C LYS A 121 -13.66 -15.48 -12.66
N ILE A 122 -14.86 -15.27 -13.22
CA ILE A 122 -16.05 -14.85 -12.46
C ILE A 122 -17.22 -15.71 -12.93
N GLY A 123 -17.90 -16.32 -11.97
CA GLY A 123 -19.00 -17.25 -12.22
C GLY A 123 -18.55 -18.42 -13.11
N ASP A 124 -19.30 -18.67 -14.18
CA ASP A 124 -19.07 -19.81 -15.08
C ASP A 124 -17.99 -19.55 -16.15
N LEU A 125 -17.51 -18.31 -16.30
CA LEU A 125 -16.53 -17.94 -17.31
C LEU A 125 -15.12 -18.04 -16.75
N ASP A 126 -14.37 -19.04 -17.22
CA ASP A 126 -13.02 -19.34 -16.73
C ASP A 126 -12.00 -18.22 -16.99
N ARG A 127 -12.16 -17.46 -18.08
CA ARG A 127 -11.23 -16.36 -18.43
C ARG A 127 -11.98 -15.18 -19.03
N MET A 128 -11.94 -14.05 -18.34
CA MET A 128 -12.57 -12.80 -18.75
C MET A 128 -11.62 -11.62 -18.53
N ILE A 129 -11.69 -10.64 -19.43
CA ILE A 129 -11.03 -9.33 -19.26
C ILE A 129 -12.00 -8.40 -18.55
N LEU A 130 -11.69 -8.01 -17.32
CA LEU A 130 -12.40 -6.95 -16.62
C LEU A 130 -11.66 -5.63 -16.79
N CYS A 131 -12.38 -4.56 -17.06
CA CYS A 131 -11.83 -3.22 -17.13
C CYS A 131 -12.62 -2.25 -16.25
N GLY A 132 -11.88 -1.49 -15.44
CA GLY A 132 -12.44 -0.47 -14.55
C GLY A 132 -12.46 0.89 -15.24
N GLY A 133 -13.64 1.51 -15.32
CA GLY A 133 -13.84 2.87 -15.82
C GLY A 133 -14.13 3.87 -14.71
N ASN A 134 -14.77 5.00 -15.06
CA ASN A 134 -15.11 6.05 -14.10
C ASN A 134 -16.25 5.70 -13.13
N CYS A 135 -17.26 4.91 -13.53
CA CYS A 135 -18.37 4.52 -12.65
C CYS A 135 -18.91 3.12 -13.00
N ALA A 136 -18.13 2.34 -13.75
CA ALA A 136 -18.57 1.06 -14.25
C ALA A 136 -17.39 0.11 -14.41
N ILE A 137 -17.69 -1.18 -14.24
CA ILE A 137 -16.80 -2.29 -14.59
C ILE A 137 -17.41 -2.98 -15.79
N TRP A 138 -16.61 -3.19 -16.82
CA TRP A 138 -16.99 -3.96 -18.01
C TRP A 138 -16.21 -5.25 -18.04
N GLY A 139 -16.83 -6.34 -18.49
CA GLY A 139 -16.16 -7.62 -18.70
C GLY A 139 -16.41 -8.17 -20.10
N PHE A 140 -15.32 -8.53 -20.76
CA PHE A 140 -15.31 -9.04 -22.13
C PHE A 140 -14.75 -10.47 -22.18
N ASP A 141 -15.38 -11.31 -22.98
CA ASP A 141 -14.89 -12.65 -23.27
C ASP A 141 -13.78 -12.67 -24.34
N GLU A 142 -13.28 -13.86 -24.70
CA GLU A 142 -12.23 -14.07 -25.71
C GLU A 142 -12.63 -13.52 -27.10
N THR A 143 -13.93 -13.37 -27.38
CA THR A 143 -14.47 -12.84 -28.64
C THR A 143 -14.72 -11.32 -28.62
N GLY A 144 -14.57 -10.70 -27.45
CA GLY A 144 -14.91 -9.29 -27.23
C GLY A 144 -16.39 -9.03 -27.06
N LYS A 145 -17.17 -10.04 -26.66
CA LYS A 145 -18.58 -9.87 -26.29
C LYS A 145 -18.68 -9.42 -24.84
N ASP A 146 -19.58 -8.47 -24.61
CA ASP A 146 -19.89 -7.94 -23.28
C ASP A 146 -20.66 -9.02 -22.51
N VAL A 147 -20.03 -9.56 -21.47
CA VAL A 147 -20.55 -10.68 -20.67
C VAL A 147 -20.76 -10.30 -19.20
N TYR A 148 -20.12 -9.21 -18.76
CA TYR A 148 -20.24 -8.69 -17.41
C TYR A 148 -20.31 -7.17 -17.44
N TRP A 149 -21.20 -6.61 -16.63
CA TRP A 149 -21.29 -5.17 -16.43
C TRP A 149 -21.88 -4.88 -15.06
N THR A 150 -21.26 -3.98 -14.31
CA THR A 150 -21.81 -3.47 -13.06
C THR A 150 -21.43 -2.02 -12.85
N VAL A 151 -22.23 -1.32 -12.05
CA VAL A 151 -22.03 0.09 -11.70
C VAL A 151 -21.29 0.18 -10.38
N THR A 152 -20.34 1.09 -10.31
CA THR A 152 -19.56 1.39 -9.10
C THR A 152 -19.91 2.79 -8.60
N GLY A 153 -19.74 3.03 -7.29
CA GLY A 153 -20.03 4.33 -6.68
C GLY A 153 -19.10 5.45 -7.15
N ASP A 154 -17.87 5.12 -7.54
CA ASP A 154 -16.84 6.02 -8.06
C ASP A 154 -15.90 5.28 -9.04
N ALA A 155 -14.85 5.96 -9.48
CA ALA A 155 -13.87 5.46 -10.44
C ALA A 155 -13.10 4.25 -9.92
N VAL A 156 -12.90 3.27 -10.78
CA VAL A 156 -12.18 2.05 -10.45
C VAL A 156 -10.73 2.20 -10.84
N THR A 157 -9.87 2.51 -9.88
CA THR A 157 -8.44 2.80 -10.11
C THR A 157 -7.56 1.56 -10.07
N THR A 158 -7.97 0.54 -9.34
CA THR A 158 -7.26 -0.75 -9.19
C THR A 158 -8.27 -1.85 -8.89
N MET A 159 -7.91 -3.10 -9.23
CA MET A 159 -8.75 -4.27 -9.02
C MET A 159 -7.89 -5.52 -8.87
N CYS A 160 -8.36 -6.48 -8.07
CA CYS A 160 -7.74 -7.79 -7.94
C CYS A 160 -8.79 -8.86 -7.65
N PHE A 161 -8.38 -10.12 -7.80
CA PHE A 161 -9.17 -11.29 -7.41
C PHE A 161 -8.67 -11.83 -6.08
N CYS A 162 -9.60 -12.14 -5.18
CA CYS A 162 -9.31 -12.81 -3.91
C CYS A 162 -10.55 -13.61 -3.47
N ASP A 163 -10.37 -14.84 -3.00
CA ASP A 163 -11.41 -15.61 -2.31
C ASP A 163 -11.65 -14.97 -0.93
N PHE A 164 -12.56 -14.00 -0.89
CA PHE A 164 -12.83 -13.16 0.26
C PHE A 164 -13.65 -13.93 1.32
N ASP A 165 -14.64 -14.71 0.91
CA ASP A 165 -15.53 -15.42 1.84
C ASP A 165 -15.07 -16.85 2.18
N GLY A 166 -14.08 -17.38 1.48
CA GLY A 166 -13.49 -18.69 1.75
C GLY A 166 -14.29 -19.86 1.19
N ASP A 167 -15.17 -19.60 0.23
CA ASP A 167 -15.96 -20.65 -0.42
C ASP A 167 -15.26 -21.28 -1.63
N GLY A 168 -14.06 -20.79 -1.97
CA GLY A 168 -13.25 -21.29 -3.08
C GLY A 168 -13.58 -20.65 -4.42
N GLU A 169 -14.56 -19.74 -4.48
CA GLU A 169 -14.78 -18.85 -5.63
C GLU A 169 -14.01 -17.54 -5.42
N MET A 170 -13.52 -16.95 -6.51
CA MET A 170 -12.77 -15.69 -6.42
C MET A 170 -13.73 -14.51 -6.51
N GLU A 171 -13.75 -13.63 -5.51
CA GLU A 171 -14.40 -12.33 -5.59
C GLU A 171 -13.52 -11.28 -6.28
N LEU A 172 -14.18 -10.31 -6.90
CA LEU A 172 -13.55 -9.12 -7.44
C LEU A 172 -13.51 -8.03 -6.36
N ILE A 173 -12.30 -7.64 -5.96
CA ILE A 173 -12.08 -6.50 -5.08
C ILE A 173 -11.67 -5.32 -5.95
N ILE A 174 -12.36 -4.19 -5.79
CA ILE A 174 -12.02 -2.94 -6.46
C ILE A 174 -11.60 -1.88 -5.45
N GLY A 175 -10.66 -1.04 -5.87
CA GLY A 175 -10.24 0.15 -5.14
C GLY A 175 -10.69 1.41 -5.87
N SER A 176 -11.13 2.41 -5.11
CA SER A 176 -11.65 3.67 -5.64
C SER A 176 -10.96 4.89 -4.99
N PRO A 177 -10.95 6.06 -5.67
CA PRO A 177 -10.41 7.31 -5.12
C PRO A 177 -11.18 7.88 -3.92
N ASP A 178 -12.45 7.51 -3.78
CA ASP A 178 -13.31 7.81 -2.62
C ASP A 178 -12.90 7.12 -1.31
N SER A 179 -11.74 6.45 -1.29
CA SER A 179 -11.21 5.68 -0.16
C SER A 179 -11.99 4.41 0.16
N GLU A 180 -12.85 3.94 -0.75
CA GLU A 180 -13.61 2.70 -0.56
C GLU A 180 -12.98 1.53 -1.33
N LEU A 181 -12.96 0.39 -0.65
CA LEU A 181 -12.73 -0.94 -1.21
C LEU A 181 -14.08 -1.64 -1.32
N ARG A 182 -14.48 -2.02 -2.53
CA ARG A 182 -15.76 -2.72 -2.75
C ARG A 182 -15.51 -4.13 -3.24
N ILE A 183 -16.18 -5.09 -2.62
CA ILE A 183 -16.04 -6.51 -2.91
C ILE A 183 -17.29 -6.99 -3.64
N PHE A 184 -17.12 -7.53 -4.84
CA PHE A 184 -18.18 -8.06 -5.69
C PHE A 184 -18.03 -9.57 -5.83
N LYS A 185 -19.12 -10.29 -5.56
CA LYS A 185 -19.27 -11.69 -5.95
C LYS A 185 -20.22 -11.73 -7.14
N ASN A 186 -19.68 -12.00 -8.32
CA ASN A 186 -20.39 -11.80 -9.58
C ASN A 186 -20.88 -10.35 -9.70
N ASP A 187 -22.18 -10.13 -9.90
CA ASP A 187 -22.82 -8.82 -10.04
C ASP A 187 -23.28 -8.21 -8.70
N LEU A 188 -23.15 -8.95 -7.59
CA LEU A 188 -23.61 -8.53 -6.27
C LEU A 188 -22.47 -7.96 -5.42
N MET A 189 -22.63 -6.73 -4.97
CA MET A 189 -21.75 -6.13 -3.96
C MET A 189 -21.97 -6.83 -2.61
N ARG A 190 -20.91 -7.42 -2.06
CA ARG A 190 -20.92 -8.20 -0.82
C ARG A 190 -20.54 -7.36 0.39
N ALA A 191 -19.47 -6.58 0.26
CA ALA A 191 -18.91 -5.81 1.35
C ALA A 191 -18.26 -4.54 0.82
N GLU A 192 -18.14 -3.57 1.72
CA GLU A 192 -17.48 -2.29 1.51
C GLU A 192 -16.58 -2.03 2.72
N LEU A 193 -15.31 -1.73 2.47
CA LEU A 193 -14.33 -1.40 3.50
C LEU A 193 -13.82 0.01 3.25
N LEU A 194 -13.82 0.83 4.30
CA LEU A 194 -13.39 2.23 4.26
C LEU A 194 -11.92 2.35 4.67
N GLU A 195 -11.15 3.03 3.84
CA GLU A 195 -9.76 3.41 4.09
C GLU A 195 -9.61 4.93 4.26
N THR A 196 -8.40 5.36 4.60
CA THR A 196 -8.13 6.77 4.96
C THR A 196 -7.80 7.66 3.77
N ASP A 197 -7.57 7.09 2.58
CA ASP A 197 -7.21 7.81 1.35
C ASP A 197 -7.44 6.92 0.12
N ALA A 198 -7.27 7.48 -1.09
CA ALA A 198 -7.48 6.83 -2.37
C ALA A 198 -6.69 5.52 -2.51
N VAL A 199 -7.39 4.44 -2.90
CA VAL A 199 -6.77 3.14 -3.13
C VAL A 199 -6.09 3.12 -4.50
N ILE A 200 -4.80 2.79 -4.53
CA ILE A 200 -3.97 2.86 -5.74
C ILE A 200 -3.45 1.51 -6.21
N VAL A 201 -3.28 0.55 -5.29
CA VAL A 201 -2.77 -0.80 -5.59
C VAL A 201 -3.55 -1.80 -4.77
N LEU A 202 -3.99 -2.87 -5.44
CA LEU A 202 -4.57 -4.05 -4.84
C LEU A 202 -3.88 -5.30 -5.37
N GLN A 203 -3.63 -6.25 -4.48
CA GLN A 203 -3.09 -7.56 -4.85
C GLN A 203 -3.73 -8.63 -3.98
N GLY A 204 -4.36 -9.62 -4.62
CA GLY A 204 -4.86 -10.81 -3.95
C GLY A 204 -3.73 -11.78 -3.62
N PHE A 205 -3.87 -12.47 -2.50
CA PHE A 205 -2.99 -13.54 -2.02
C PHE A 205 -3.82 -14.75 -1.58
N ASP A 206 -3.15 -15.87 -1.41
CA ASP A 206 -3.78 -17.08 -0.89
C ASP A 206 -4.26 -16.91 0.55
N ARG A 207 -5.25 -17.75 0.91
CA ARG A 207 -5.88 -17.82 2.24
C ARG A 207 -6.70 -16.58 2.59
N ASN A 208 -7.47 -16.07 1.62
CA ASN A 208 -8.44 -15.00 1.83
C ASN A 208 -7.80 -13.71 2.31
N ARG A 209 -6.61 -13.42 1.80
CA ARG A 209 -5.82 -12.24 2.16
C ARG A 209 -5.60 -11.40 0.93
N PHE A 210 -5.66 -10.10 1.10
CA PHE A 210 -5.27 -9.17 0.04
C PHE A 210 -4.50 -8.00 0.63
N GLY A 211 -3.51 -7.55 -0.12
CA GLY A 211 -2.73 -6.36 0.18
C GLY A 211 -3.34 -5.15 -0.51
N TYR A 212 -3.29 -4.02 0.16
CA TYR A 212 -3.73 -2.75 -0.38
C TYR A 212 -2.68 -1.67 -0.14
N ALA A 213 -2.63 -0.68 -1.01
CA ALA A 213 -1.87 0.54 -0.78
C ALA A 213 -2.65 1.78 -1.19
N LEU A 214 -2.40 2.86 -0.46
CA LEU A 214 -3.08 4.14 -0.58
C LEU A 214 -2.14 5.24 -1.12
N ALA A 215 -2.74 6.29 -1.68
CA ALA A 215 -2.01 7.43 -2.22
C ALA A 215 -1.16 8.18 -1.17
N ASN A 216 -1.57 8.16 0.10
CA ASN A 216 -0.81 8.72 1.23
C ASN A 216 0.41 7.90 1.67
N GLY A 217 0.74 6.81 0.98
CA GLY A 217 1.89 5.94 1.30
C GLY A 217 1.61 4.93 2.41
N THR A 218 0.34 4.73 2.79
CA THR A 218 -0.08 3.60 3.62
C THR A 218 -0.10 2.31 2.80
N VAL A 219 0.41 1.23 3.38
CA VAL A 219 0.30 -0.14 2.89
C VAL A 219 -0.20 -1.02 4.02
N GLY A 220 -1.08 -1.95 3.71
CA GLY A 220 -1.64 -2.85 4.70
C GLY A 220 -2.10 -4.16 4.09
N MET A 221 -2.57 -5.03 4.98
CA MET A 221 -3.11 -6.32 4.62
C MET A 221 -4.42 -6.59 5.33
N TYR A 222 -5.35 -7.14 4.58
CA TYR A 222 -6.61 -7.67 5.06
C TYR A 222 -6.57 -9.20 5.05
N HIS A 223 -7.25 -9.77 6.03
CA HIS A 223 -7.78 -11.12 5.98
C HIS A 223 -9.29 -11.01 6.05
N GLN A 224 -9.97 -11.27 4.93
CA GLN A 224 -11.41 -11.00 4.78
C GLN A 224 -11.72 -9.52 5.14
N ASP A 225 -12.61 -9.28 6.11
CA ASP A 225 -12.98 -7.95 6.61
C ASP A 225 -12.05 -7.43 7.73
N GLN A 226 -11.12 -8.26 8.22
CA GLN A 226 -10.22 -7.89 9.31
C GLN A 226 -8.90 -7.34 8.77
N ARG A 227 -8.60 -6.08 9.10
CA ARG A 227 -7.27 -5.50 8.85
C ARG A 227 -6.24 -6.12 9.80
N LEU A 228 -5.26 -6.84 9.25
CA LEU A 228 -4.18 -7.46 10.03
C LEU A 228 -3.18 -6.42 10.54
N TRP A 229 -2.68 -5.61 9.62
CA TRP A 229 -1.74 -4.53 9.93
C TRP A 229 -1.79 -3.45 8.86
N ARG A 230 -1.32 -2.26 9.22
CA ARG A 230 -1.09 -1.15 8.31
C ARG A 230 0.16 -0.38 8.71
N ILE A 231 0.91 0.07 7.72
CA ILE A 231 2.15 0.82 7.92
C ILE A 231 2.13 1.99 6.95
N LYS A 232 2.60 3.14 7.42
CA LYS A 232 2.69 4.34 6.61
C LYS A 232 4.12 4.76 6.36
N SER A 233 4.38 5.25 5.16
CA SER A 233 5.67 5.76 4.73
C SER A 233 5.48 7.05 3.94
N LYS A 234 6.56 7.83 3.81
CA LYS A 234 6.58 9.04 2.97
C LYS A 234 6.56 8.73 1.47
N SER A 235 7.01 7.54 1.09
CA SER A 235 6.99 7.08 -0.30
C SER A 235 5.69 6.33 -0.56
N VAL A 236 5.18 6.45 -1.78
CA VAL A 236 4.00 5.70 -2.23
C VAL A 236 4.43 4.30 -2.70
N ILE A 237 3.56 3.30 -2.56
CA ILE A 237 3.75 1.96 -3.12
C ILE A 237 3.35 1.96 -4.59
N THR A 238 4.21 1.39 -5.42
CA THR A 238 3.96 1.20 -6.85
C THR A 238 3.41 -0.20 -7.15
N ALA A 239 3.85 -1.22 -6.41
CA ALA A 239 3.36 -2.59 -6.57
C ALA A 239 3.49 -3.38 -5.26
N ILE A 240 2.53 -4.28 -5.04
CA ILE A 240 2.60 -5.32 -4.00
C ILE A 240 2.62 -6.64 -4.75
N LEU A 241 3.63 -7.47 -4.50
CA LEU A 241 3.87 -8.70 -5.24
C LEU A 241 3.93 -9.90 -4.30
N PRO A 242 3.47 -11.08 -4.73
CA PRO A 242 3.61 -12.29 -3.95
C PRO A 242 5.08 -12.64 -3.76
N TYR A 243 5.39 -13.14 -2.57
CA TYR A 243 6.67 -13.78 -2.28
C TYR A 243 6.48 -15.30 -2.38
N PRO A 244 7.50 -16.09 -2.77
CA PRO A 244 7.39 -17.54 -2.86
C PRO A 244 7.01 -18.23 -1.55
N ASN A 245 7.27 -17.56 -0.43
CA ASN A 245 6.70 -17.94 0.86
C ASN A 245 5.33 -17.26 1.03
N ASN A 246 4.29 -18.07 1.22
CA ASN A 246 2.91 -17.64 1.39
C ASN A 246 2.66 -16.73 2.60
N ASP A 247 3.65 -16.55 3.48
CA ASP A 247 3.58 -15.68 4.65
C ASP A 247 4.36 -14.36 4.48
N MET A 248 4.83 -14.06 3.27
CA MET A 248 5.55 -12.82 2.97
C MET A 248 5.04 -12.13 1.70
N ILE A 249 5.24 -10.82 1.64
CA ILE A 249 4.93 -9.99 0.47
C ILE A 249 6.09 -9.06 0.12
N THR A 250 6.23 -8.75 -1.16
CA THR A 250 7.20 -7.76 -1.64
C THR A 250 6.50 -6.44 -1.90
N CYS A 251 6.95 -5.39 -1.21
CA CYS A 251 6.47 -4.02 -1.36
C CYS A 251 7.49 -3.21 -2.15
N VAL A 252 7.09 -2.76 -3.35
CA VAL A 252 7.91 -1.93 -4.23
C VAL A 252 7.49 -0.48 -4.08
N TRP A 253 8.39 0.37 -3.58
CA TRP A 253 8.13 1.78 -3.35
C TRP A 253 8.52 2.62 -4.57
N SER A 254 7.79 3.71 -4.82
CA SER A 254 8.05 4.64 -5.92
C SER A 254 9.40 5.34 -5.83
N SER A 255 9.98 5.42 -4.63
CA SER A 255 11.35 5.94 -4.38
C SER A 255 12.47 4.98 -4.81
N GLY A 256 12.15 3.77 -5.25
CA GLY A 256 13.11 2.72 -5.59
C GLY A 256 13.56 1.85 -4.43
N LYS A 257 12.97 2.03 -3.25
CA LYS A 257 13.12 1.10 -2.14
C LYS A 257 12.28 -0.16 -2.41
N ILE A 258 12.78 -1.33 -2.03
CA ILE A 258 12.03 -2.60 -2.06
C ILE A 258 12.12 -3.21 -0.66
N ASP A 259 10.98 -3.49 -0.03
CA ASP A 259 10.91 -4.17 1.27
C ASP A 259 10.18 -5.51 1.10
N VAL A 260 10.72 -6.59 1.66
CA VAL A 260 9.98 -7.84 1.88
C VAL A 260 9.45 -7.84 3.30
N ARG A 261 8.15 -8.05 3.45
CA ARG A 261 7.44 -7.94 4.72
C ARG A 261 6.72 -9.22 5.09
N SER A 262 6.71 -9.53 6.38
CA SER A 262 5.96 -10.64 6.96
C SER A 262 4.48 -10.29 7.05
N ILE A 263 3.60 -11.21 6.67
CA ILE A 263 2.15 -11.04 6.76
C ILE A 263 1.67 -11.19 8.20
N ASN A 264 2.21 -12.18 8.93
CA ASN A 264 1.72 -12.59 10.24
C ASN A 264 2.38 -11.82 11.41
N GLU A 265 3.57 -11.25 11.19
CA GLU A 265 4.33 -10.51 12.22
C GLU A 265 4.14 -9.01 12.05
N ASN A 266 2.89 -8.53 12.05
CA ASN A 266 2.54 -7.10 12.01
C ASN A 266 3.20 -6.28 10.86
N GLY A 267 3.56 -6.91 9.75
CA GLY A 267 4.19 -6.21 8.61
C GLY A 267 5.68 -5.90 8.81
N GLU A 268 6.37 -6.60 9.72
CA GLU A 268 7.82 -6.44 9.95
C GLU A 268 8.63 -6.66 8.67
N VAL A 269 9.69 -5.87 8.52
CA VAL A 269 10.56 -5.93 7.33
C VAL A 269 11.61 -7.01 7.55
N VAL A 270 11.52 -8.07 6.76
CA VAL A 270 12.44 -9.22 6.80
C VAL A 270 13.69 -8.93 5.98
N CYS A 271 13.50 -8.37 4.78
CA CYS A 271 14.54 -8.03 3.83
C CYS A 271 14.29 -6.64 3.22
N ARG A 272 15.37 -5.93 2.87
CA ARG A 272 15.30 -4.65 2.18
C ARG A 272 16.37 -4.59 1.10
N ASP A 273 15.95 -4.19 -0.09
CA ASP A 273 16.84 -3.74 -1.15
C ASP A 273 16.69 -2.22 -1.35
N SER A 274 17.82 -1.55 -1.56
CA SER A 274 17.88 -0.09 -1.76
C SER A 274 18.70 0.28 -2.98
N THR A 275 18.96 -0.68 -3.89
CA THR A 275 19.78 -0.47 -5.09
C THR A 275 19.18 0.55 -6.05
N LEU A 276 17.84 0.67 -6.08
CA LEU A 276 17.14 1.61 -6.95
C LEU A 276 16.81 2.95 -6.25
N THR A 277 17.28 3.18 -5.02
CA THR A 277 16.96 4.40 -4.27
C THR A 277 17.33 5.65 -5.07
N GLY A 278 16.35 6.56 -5.20
CA GLY A 278 16.49 7.80 -5.98
C GLY A 278 16.10 7.66 -7.45
N GLN A 279 15.75 6.45 -7.91
CA GLN A 279 15.14 6.21 -9.20
C GLN A 279 13.64 6.03 -9.03
N THR A 280 12.84 6.77 -9.80
CA THR A 280 11.38 6.68 -9.74
C THR A 280 10.91 5.35 -10.35
N VAL A 281 10.33 4.49 -9.51
CA VAL A 281 9.74 3.21 -9.95
C VAL A 281 8.28 3.40 -10.31
N ILE A 282 7.88 2.89 -11.47
CA ILE A 282 6.55 3.12 -12.07
C ILE A 282 5.72 1.86 -12.27
N ALA A 283 6.34 0.68 -12.21
CA ALA A 283 5.68 -0.61 -12.31
C ALA A 283 6.52 -1.71 -11.64
N GLY A 284 5.83 -2.69 -11.08
CA GLY A 284 6.41 -3.95 -10.61
C GLY A 284 5.41 -5.06 -10.87
N PHE A 285 5.89 -6.21 -11.34
CA PHE A 285 5.06 -7.37 -11.66
C PHE A 285 5.89 -8.66 -11.53
N THR A 286 5.22 -9.78 -11.30
CA THR A 286 5.83 -11.11 -11.36
C THR A 286 6.07 -11.52 -12.81
N SER A 287 7.16 -12.22 -13.08
CA SER A 287 7.52 -12.62 -14.44
C SER A 287 8.36 -13.89 -14.44
N MET A 288 8.53 -14.51 -15.61
CA MET A 288 9.43 -15.64 -15.88
C MET A 288 10.28 -15.35 -17.12
N MET A 289 11.08 -14.27 -17.08
CA MET A 289 11.86 -13.81 -18.24
C MET A 289 13.27 -14.43 -18.28
N ASN A 290 13.86 -14.73 -17.12
CA ASN A 290 15.19 -15.32 -17.02
C ASN A 290 15.18 -16.85 -17.08
N ASN A 291 14.33 -17.47 -16.28
CA ASN A 291 14.15 -18.92 -16.18
C ASN A 291 12.66 -19.28 -16.17
N ASP A 292 12.27 -20.32 -16.92
CA ASP A 292 10.87 -20.71 -17.07
C ASP A 292 10.31 -21.41 -15.82
N ASP A 293 11.19 -21.95 -14.96
CA ASP A 293 10.81 -22.72 -13.77
C ASP A 293 10.86 -21.91 -12.46
N GLU A 294 11.42 -20.70 -12.47
CA GLU A 294 11.55 -19.87 -11.27
C GLU A 294 10.82 -18.55 -11.43
N LEU A 295 9.81 -18.32 -10.58
CA LEU A 295 9.07 -17.08 -10.53
C LEU A 295 9.95 -15.97 -9.93
N GLU A 296 10.24 -14.98 -10.76
CA GLU A 296 10.96 -13.77 -10.39
C GLU A 296 10.00 -12.57 -10.37
N PHE A 297 10.45 -11.43 -9.85
CA PHE A 297 9.73 -10.19 -10.03
C PHE A 297 10.58 -9.14 -10.72
N THR A 298 9.94 -8.39 -11.60
CA THR A 298 10.56 -7.35 -12.40
C THR A 298 10.08 -5.98 -11.95
N VAL A 299 11.01 -5.04 -11.83
CA VAL A 299 10.77 -3.64 -11.47
C VAL A 299 11.20 -2.75 -12.62
N VAL A 300 10.33 -1.80 -13.00
CA VAL A 300 10.57 -0.87 -14.10
C VAL A 300 10.59 0.57 -13.58
N THR A 301 11.61 1.32 -13.97
CA THR A 301 11.78 2.74 -13.64
C THR A 301 11.21 3.66 -14.71
N ALA A 302 10.89 4.90 -14.33
CA ALA A 302 10.36 5.92 -15.25
C ALA A 302 11.27 6.21 -16.45
N GLU A 303 12.59 6.10 -16.26
CA GLU A 303 13.61 6.30 -17.30
C GLU A 303 13.88 5.02 -18.13
N GLY A 304 13.09 3.97 -17.93
CA GLY A 304 13.13 2.75 -18.75
C GLY A 304 14.22 1.75 -18.38
N LYS A 305 14.84 1.87 -17.20
CA LYS A 305 15.66 0.78 -16.65
C LYS A 305 14.77 -0.28 -16.04
N VAL A 306 15.13 -1.54 -16.30
CA VAL A 306 14.40 -2.74 -15.92
C VAL A 306 15.32 -3.63 -15.11
N HIS A 307 14.86 -4.06 -13.94
CA HIS A 307 15.61 -4.88 -13.00
C HIS A 307 14.78 -6.11 -12.62
N GLY A 308 15.34 -7.30 -12.80
CA GLY A 308 14.74 -8.56 -12.37
C GLY A 308 15.39 -9.04 -11.08
N TYR A 309 14.57 -9.45 -10.12
CA TYR A 309 15.01 -9.94 -8.82
C TYR A 309 14.45 -11.34 -8.58
N ASN A 310 15.26 -12.19 -7.96
CA ASN A 310 14.85 -13.49 -7.44
C ASN A 310 14.96 -13.51 -5.93
N ASN A 311 14.17 -14.41 -5.36
CA ASN A 311 14.10 -14.69 -3.95
C ASN A 311 15.10 -15.81 -3.65
N SER A 312 16.37 -15.45 -3.46
CA SER A 312 17.38 -16.41 -3.05
C SER A 312 17.37 -16.61 -1.53
N LYS A 313 17.42 -17.86 -1.08
CA LYS A 313 17.94 -18.15 0.27
C LYS A 313 19.38 -17.62 0.32
N PRO A 314 19.75 -16.79 1.32
CA PRO A 314 21.10 -16.25 1.39
C PRO A 314 22.09 -17.39 1.57
N LYS A 315 23.22 -17.26 0.90
CA LYS A 315 24.32 -18.22 1.02
C LYS A 315 25.20 -17.98 2.24
N GLU A 316 25.00 -16.90 3.00
CA GLU A 316 25.70 -16.65 4.26
C GLU A 316 24.75 -15.96 5.24
N LEU A 317 24.71 -16.45 6.48
CA LEU A 317 24.04 -15.75 7.58
C LEU A 317 24.73 -14.40 7.78
N VAL A 318 24.09 -13.33 7.36
CA VAL A 318 24.49 -11.98 7.78
C VAL A 318 24.24 -11.89 9.28
N ASP A 319 25.31 -11.75 10.04
CA ASP A 319 25.27 -11.71 11.50
C ASP A 319 24.56 -10.45 12.00
N LYS A 320 23.22 -10.52 12.10
CA LYS A 320 22.36 -9.46 12.65
C LYS A 320 22.55 -9.25 14.15
N THR A 321 23.45 -9.98 14.82
CA THR A 321 23.72 -9.76 16.26
C THR A 321 24.19 -8.35 16.55
N GLN A 322 24.97 -7.71 15.66
CA GLN A 322 25.44 -6.35 15.89
C GLN A 322 24.32 -5.30 15.87
N GLU A 323 23.38 -5.38 14.92
CA GLU A 323 22.22 -4.48 14.86
C GLU A 323 21.30 -4.69 16.07
N THR A 324 21.10 -5.94 16.45
CA THR A 324 20.29 -6.33 17.60
C THR A 324 20.93 -5.84 18.91
N LEU A 325 22.25 -6.01 19.06
CA LEU A 325 23.03 -5.48 20.18
C LEU A 325 22.98 -3.95 20.24
N HIS A 326 23.05 -3.27 19.10
CA HIS A 326 22.91 -1.82 19.05
C HIS A 326 21.51 -1.36 19.50
N LEU A 327 20.45 -2.00 19.00
CA LEU A 327 19.06 -1.71 19.40
C LEU A 327 18.84 -1.92 20.91
N PHE A 328 19.28 -3.06 21.43
CA PHE A 328 19.18 -3.34 22.87
C PHE A 328 20.09 -2.45 23.71
N GLY A 329 21.26 -2.05 23.18
CA GLY A 329 22.14 -1.06 23.80
C GLY A 329 21.46 0.30 23.93
N GLN A 330 20.74 0.74 22.90
CA GLN A 330 19.97 1.99 22.93
C GLN A 330 18.78 1.90 23.90
N LYS A 331 18.03 0.78 23.90
CA LYS A 331 16.96 0.55 24.89
C LYS A 331 17.50 0.58 26.32
N LYS A 332 18.65 -0.09 26.58
CA LYS A 332 19.32 -0.05 27.89
C LYS A 332 19.71 1.37 28.27
N HIS A 333 20.28 2.14 27.35
CA HIS A 333 20.68 3.52 27.61
C HIS A 333 19.46 4.40 27.96
N ASN A 334 18.36 4.27 27.22
CA ASN A 334 17.12 5.01 27.51
C ASN A 334 16.57 4.68 28.91
N LEU A 335 16.54 3.39 29.27
CA LEU A 335 16.09 2.95 30.60
C LEU A 335 17.02 3.44 31.72
N LEU A 336 18.33 3.52 31.47
CA LEU A 336 19.27 4.09 32.44
C LEU A 336 19.08 5.60 32.62
N ILE A 337 18.74 6.33 31.56
CA ILE A 337 18.39 7.76 31.66
C ILE A 337 17.09 7.91 32.47
N GLU A 338 16.07 7.10 32.16
CA GLU A 338 14.79 7.12 32.88
C GLU A 338 14.97 6.83 34.37
N LEU A 339 15.77 5.80 34.70
CA LEU A 339 16.14 5.46 36.08
C LEU A 339 16.90 6.60 36.77
N SER A 340 17.86 7.23 36.08
CA SER A 340 18.57 8.39 36.63
C SER A 340 17.66 9.58 36.91
N ASN A 341 16.63 9.81 36.07
CA ASN A 341 15.64 10.84 36.31
C ASN A 341 14.83 10.57 37.59
N PHE A 342 14.43 9.31 37.83
CA PHE A 342 13.74 8.92 39.07
C PHE A 342 14.65 9.04 40.30
N GLU A 343 15.92 8.62 40.22
CA GLU A 343 16.86 8.77 41.34
C GLU A 343 17.15 10.23 41.68
N GLN A 344 17.27 11.10 40.67
CA GLN A 344 17.41 12.55 40.88
C GLN A 344 16.17 13.13 41.57
N GLU A 345 14.97 12.66 41.21
CA GLU A 345 13.70 13.09 41.83
C GLU A 345 13.63 12.75 43.33
N GLU A 346 14.15 11.58 43.73
CA GLU A 346 14.23 11.19 45.15
C GLU A 346 15.27 12.00 45.95
N GLN A 347 16.36 12.43 45.31
CA GLN A 347 17.45 13.16 45.97
C GLN A 347 17.20 14.68 46.10
N LEU A 348 16.24 15.22 45.35
CA LEU A 348 15.91 16.65 45.34
C LEU A 348 15.22 17.10 46.64
N SER A 349 15.75 18.18 47.23
CA SER A 349 15.16 18.82 48.42
C SER A 349 13.86 19.57 48.10
N GLU A 350 12.94 19.72 49.07
CA GLU A 350 11.67 20.45 48.87
C GLU A 350 11.87 21.89 48.37
N SER A 351 12.97 22.56 48.76
CA SER A 351 13.30 23.91 48.30
C SER A 351 13.78 24.01 46.84
N GLU A 352 14.27 22.90 46.27
CA GLU A 352 14.66 22.84 44.85
C GLU A 352 13.47 22.49 43.96
N LYS A 353 12.45 21.81 44.51
CA LYS A 353 11.21 21.48 43.81
C LYS A 353 10.36 22.71 43.45
N GLU A 354 10.47 23.81 44.20
CA GLU A 354 9.75 25.07 43.93
C GLU A 354 10.37 25.95 42.82
N LYS A 355 11.63 25.71 42.42
CA LYS A 355 12.34 26.56 41.44
C LYS A 355 12.19 26.12 39.98
N ASP A 356 11.87 24.85 39.77
CA ASP A 356 11.61 24.32 38.44
C ASP A 356 10.15 24.55 38.06
N PHE A 357 9.94 24.78 36.76
CA PHE A 357 8.63 24.85 36.09
C PHE A 357 7.87 23.49 36.14
N ARG A 358 7.60 22.99 37.35
CA ARG A 358 7.04 21.64 37.60
C ARG A 358 5.53 21.66 37.54
N ILE A 359 4.99 20.53 37.09
CA ILE A 359 3.55 20.25 37.05
C ILE A 359 3.17 19.51 38.34
N PRO A 360 2.04 19.85 38.99
CA PRO A 360 1.57 19.13 40.17
C PRO A 360 1.38 17.63 39.92
N ILE A 361 1.76 16.80 40.90
CA ILE A 361 1.53 15.34 40.86
C ILE A 361 0.03 15.07 40.81
N GLY A 362 -0.39 14.14 39.96
CA GLY A 362 -1.81 13.82 39.76
C GLY A 362 -2.52 14.73 38.77
N THR A 363 -1.79 15.57 38.03
CA THR A 363 -2.35 16.33 36.92
C THR A 363 -2.90 15.38 35.85
N SER A 364 -4.18 15.52 35.55
CA SER A 364 -4.89 14.81 34.50
C SER A 364 -5.46 15.80 33.47
N VAL A 365 -5.63 15.32 32.24
CA VAL A 365 -6.29 16.06 31.16
C VAL A 365 -7.55 15.30 30.80
N GLU A 366 -8.71 15.92 31.05
CA GLU A 366 -9.98 15.36 30.66
C GLU A 366 -10.26 15.71 29.19
N CYS A 367 -10.71 14.72 28.43
CA CYS A 367 -11.02 14.86 27.01
C CYS A 367 -12.51 14.63 26.80
N LYS A 368 -13.21 15.64 26.26
CA LYS A 368 -14.65 15.62 26.01
C LYS A 368 -14.94 16.00 24.56
N LEU A 369 -15.91 15.33 23.96
CA LEU A 369 -16.51 15.73 22.69
C LEU A 369 -17.82 16.46 22.95
N PHE A 370 -17.96 17.67 22.41
CA PHE A 370 -19.13 18.53 22.59
C PHE A 370 -19.69 18.96 21.23
N VAL A 371 -20.99 18.72 21.00
CA VAL A 371 -21.67 19.16 19.78
C VAL A 371 -22.39 20.48 20.03
N SER A 372 -21.95 21.55 19.35
CA SER A 372 -22.61 22.84 19.40
C SER A 372 -23.74 22.90 18.37
N LYS A 373 -24.99 23.02 18.82
CA LYS A 373 -26.15 23.15 17.92
C LYS A 373 -26.21 24.51 17.22
N SER A 374 -25.68 25.57 17.84
CA SER A 374 -25.65 26.92 17.26
C SER A 374 -24.66 26.98 16.11
N ASP A 375 -23.47 26.43 16.31
CA ASP A 375 -22.36 26.52 15.36
C ASP A 375 -22.35 25.35 14.37
N ARG A 376 -23.20 24.33 14.62
CA ARG A 376 -23.28 23.08 13.87
C ARG A 376 -21.93 22.36 13.74
N ASN A 377 -21.09 22.50 14.76
CA ASN A 377 -19.75 21.93 14.81
C ASN A 377 -19.58 20.98 15.99
N LEU A 378 -18.76 19.96 15.79
CA LEU A 378 -18.22 19.12 16.85
C LEU A 378 -16.97 19.79 17.42
N TYR A 379 -16.84 19.85 18.74
CA TYR A 379 -15.69 20.41 19.43
C TYR A 379 -15.01 19.33 20.28
N LEU A 380 -13.70 19.23 20.12
CA LEU A 380 -12.82 18.55 21.06
C LEU A 380 -12.45 19.53 22.17
N VAL A 381 -12.87 19.22 23.39
CA VAL A 381 -12.61 20.02 24.58
C VAL A 381 -11.62 19.27 25.45
N LEU A 382 -10.47 19.89 25.71
CA LEU A 382 -9.48 19.39 26.65
C LEU A 382 -9.42 20.32 27.85
N GLU A 383 -9.42 19.74 29.05
CA GLU A 383 -9.44 20.46 30.32
C GLU A 383 -8.42 19.86 31.26
N ALA A 384 -7.40 20.63 31.64
CA ALA A 384 -6.34 20.22 32.53
C ALA A 384 -6.72 20.52 33.99
N SER A 385 -6.52 19.55 34.87
CA SER A 385 -6.68 19.75 36.32
C SER A 385 -5.60 20.68 36.90
N HIS A 386 -5.83 21.18 38.12
CA HIS A 386 -4.89 22.02 38.87
C HIS A 386 -4.51 23.34 38.18
N GLU A 387 -5.38 23.86 37.30
CA GLU A 387 -5.17 25.12 36.57
C GLU A 387 -3.86 25.15 35.75
N VAL A 388 -3.36 23.97 35.34
CA VAL A 388 -2.14 23.86 34.55
C VAL A 388 -2.42 24.24 33.10
N CYS A 389 -1.63 25.18 32.57
CA CYS A 389 -1.84 25.67 31.22
C CYS A 389 -1.54 24.61 30.15
N ILE A 390 -2.42 24.52 29.15
CA ILE A 390 -2.25 23.76 27.93
C ILE A 390 -1.50 24.64 26.91
N ARG A 391 -0.23 24.32 26.66
CA ARG A 391 0.66 25.08 25.76
C ARG A 391 0.50 24.69 24.29
N GLY A 392 -0.02 23.51 24.03
CA GLY A 392 -0.29 23.04 22.69
C GLY A 392 -0.95 21.69 22.70
N VAL A 393 -1.59 21.36 21.58
CA VAL A 393 -2.26 20.10 21.36
C VAL A 393 -1.89 19.60 19.98
N ILE A 394 -1.49 18.35 19.88
CA ILE A 394 -1.36 17.65 18.61
C ILE A 394 -2.41 16.55 18.60
N ALA A 395 -3.38 16.64 17.71
CA ALA A 395 -4.36 15.59 17.46
C ALA A 395 -3.97 14.86 16.18
N PHE A 396 -3.76 13.55 16.26
CA PHE A 396 -3.51 12.68 15.11
C PHE A 396 -4.78 11.94 14.76
N ALA A 397 -5.26 12.12 13.54
CA ALA A 397 -6.39 11.39 12.98
C ALA A 397 -6.30 11.43 11.45
N GLU A 398 -6.17 10.28 10.83
CA GLU A 398 -6.11 10.18 9.37
C GLU A 398 -7.50 10.37 8.77
N GLY A 399 -7.60 11.17 7.69
CA GLY A 399 -8.88 11.43 7.02
C GLY A 399 -9.78 12.44 7.74
N LEU A 400 -9.39 12.94 8.93
CA LEU A 400 -10.13 13.97 9.67
C LEU A 400 -9.56 15.38 9.48
N PHE A 401 -8.26 15.50 9.23
CA PHE A 401 -7.55 16.77 9.08
C PHE A 401 -6.90 16.88 7.70
N GLU A 402 -6.50 18.09 7.29
CA GLU A 402 -5.61 18.27 6.14
C GLU A 402 -4.23 17.65 6.47
N GLY A 403 -4.05 16.39 6.10
CA GLY A 403 -2.87 15.59 6.44
C GLY A 403 -3.13 14.59 7.57
N GLU A 404 -2.13 14.37 8.43
CA GLU A 404 -2.17 13.32 9.47
C GLU A 404 -2.48 13.85 10.87
N SER A 405 -2.22 15.14 11.08
CA SER A 405 -2.32 15.75 12.40
C SER A 405 -2.73 17.20 12.32
N TYR A 406 -3.44 17.61 13.36
CA TYR A 406 -3.78 18.99 13.62
C TYR A 406 -2.98 19.48 14.82
N ILE A 407 -2.29 20.60 14.64
CA ILE A 407 -1.49 21.24 15.69
C ILE A 407 -2.19 22.53 16.11
N TRP A 408 -2.63 22.56 17.36
CA TRP A 408 -3.11 23.77 18.00
C TRP A 408 -2.01 24.33 18.90
N ILE A 409 -1.58 25.56 18.62
CA ILE A 409 -0.67 26.33 19.47
C ILE A 409 -1.26 27.74 19.64
N PRO A 410 -1.59 28.16 20.87
CA PRO A 410 -2.15 29.49 21.12
C PRO A 410 -1.07 30.56 20.93
N LYS A 411 -1.40 31.65 20.23
CA LYS A 411 -0.51 32.84 20.14
C LYS A 411 -0.48 33.64 21.43
N LEU A 412 -1.58 33.62 22.18
CA LEU A 412 -1.75 34.23 23.48
C LEU A 412 -2.62 33.31 24.33
N ILE A 413 -2.23 33.08 25.57
CA ILE A 413 -3.01 32.29 26.53
C ILE A 413 -3.77 33.28 27.41
N GLU A 414 -5.08 33.35 27.22
CA GLU A 414 -5.98 34.16 28.03
C GLU A 414 -6.46 33.37 29.27
N GLY A 415 -6.51 34.01 30.44
CA GLY A 415 -6.85 33.35 31.70
C GLY A 415 -5.79 32.34 32.14
N ASN A 416 -6.24 31.25 32.77
CA ASN A 416 -5.35 30.17 33.26
C ASN A 416 -4.85 29.26 32.12
N GLY A 417 -5.48 29.29 30.95
CA GLY A 417 -5.09 28.45 29.80
C GLY A 417 -5.27 26.95 30.01
N ASP A 418 -6.02 26.56 31.03
CA ASP A 418 -6.28 25.18 31.46
C ASP A 418 -7.32 24.46 30.59
N ARG A 419 -8.06 25.20 29.76
CA ARG A 419 -9.07 24.65 28.85
C ARG A 419 -8.88 25.11 27.42
N VAL A 420 -8.99 24.16 26.48
CA VAL A 420 -8.95 24.41 25.04
C VAL A 420 -10.13 23.77 24.34
N GLN A 421 -10.61 24.43 23.27
CA GLN A 421 -11.66 23.94 22.40
C GLN A 421 -11.15 23.95 20.95
N ILE A 422 -11.15 22.78 20.31
CA ILE A 422 -10.70 22.59 18.93
C ILE A 422 -11.91 22.16 18.10
N PRO A 423 -12.33 22.92 17.07
CA PRO A 423 -13.39 22.48 16.19
C PRO A 423 -12.92 21.30 15.32
N ILE A 424 -13.74 20.26 15.23
CA ILE A 424 -13.57 19.11 14.36
C ILE A 424 -14.60 19.23 13.23
N ILE A 425 -14.12 19.21 12.00
CA ILE A 425 -14.94 19.24 10.79
C ILE A 425 -14.77 17.89 10.10
N THR A 426 -15.88 17.17 9.91
CA THR A 426 -15.90 15.86 9.23
C THR A 426 -16.47 16.03 7.83
N GLU A 427 -15.78 15.54 6.81
CA GLU A 427 -16.29 15.54 5.42
C GLU A 427 -17.17 14.33 5.11
N LYS A 428 -16.92 13.21 5.81
CA LYS A 428 -17.63 11.95 5.65
C LYS A 428 -18.08 11.40 7.00
N ASP A 429 -19.18 10.65 6.98
CA ASP A 429 -19.69 9.94 8.16
C ASP A 429 -18.88 8.66 8.40
N MET A 430 -17.68 8.81 8.98
CA MET A 430 -16.77 7.69 9.27
C MET A 430 -16.37 7.64 10.76
N ALA A 431 -16.19 6.42 11.26
CA ALA A 431 -15.62 6.20 12.59
C ALA A 431 -14.10 6.43 12.56
N ASN A 432 -13.64 7.46 13.26
CA ASN A 432 -12.22 7.81 13.35
C ASN A 432 -11.74 7.75 14.80
N GLU A 433 -10.51 7.25 15.00
CA GLU A 433 -9.81 7.32 16.27
C GLU A 433 -8.87 8.53 16.28
N ILE A 434 -8.93 9.35 17.34
CA ILE A 434 -8.11 10.55 17.48
C ILE A 434 -7.10 10.31 18.60
N HIS A 435 -5.82 10.22 18.26
CA HIS A 435 -4.75 10.17 19.25
C HIS A 435 -4.28 11.57 19.61
N ILE A 436 -4.41 11.95 20.88
CA ILE A 436 -4.17 13.32 21.33
C ILE A 436 -2.89 13.36 22.17
N ARG A 437 -2.00 14.30 21.84
CA ARG A 437 -0.84 14.66 22.66
C ARG A 437 -0.99 16.10 23.10
N THR A 438 -1.16 16.28 24.40
CA THR A 438 -1.33 17.59 25.02
C THR A 438 -0.02 18.00 25.70
N PHE A 439 0.49 19.18 25.37
CA PHE A 439 1.63 19.79 26.04
C PHE A 439 1.14 20.63 27.20
N LEU A 440 1.54 20.24 28.40
CA LEU A 440 1.27 20.97 29.63
C LEU A 440 2.52 21.72 30.07
N GLY A 441 2.33 22.89 30.65
CA GLY A 441 3.43 23.66 31.20
C GLY A 441 2.96 24.96 31.84
N PRO A 442 3.85 25.72 32.48
CA PRO A 442 3.51 27.02 33.03
C PRO A 442 3.23 28.06 31.93
N GLN A 443 2.51 29.11 32.31
CA GLN A 443 2.13 30.19 31.39
C GLN A 443 3.35 31.00 30.93
N GLU A 444 4.32 31.19 31.83
CA GLU A 444 5.60 31.86 31.57
C GLU A 444 6.70 30.82 31.31
N SER A 445 7.08 30.66 30.04
CA SER A 445 8.32 29.97 29.62
C SER A 445 8.86 30.60 28.35
#